data_AF-A0A7W9TWZ4-F1
#
_entry.id   AF-A0A7W9TWZ4-F1
#
_cell.length_a   1.000
_cell.length_b   1.000
_cell.length_c   1.000
_cell.angle_alpha   90.00
_cell.angle_beta   90.00
_cell.angle_gamma   90.00
#
_symmetry.space_group_name_H-M   'P 1'
#
loop_
_entity.id
_entity.type
_entity.pdbx_description
1 polymer ?
#
loop_
_entity_poly.entity_id
_entity_poly.type
_entity_poly.pdbx_seq_one_letter_code
_entity_poly.pdbx_strand_id
1 'polypeptide(L)'
;MKKPVIAAAIALVAISTNAFARYQDCDARINAIKTKIQIAKQWGNVGQAASLESELSAAKAECAGPAQAARAERDVAQQQEDVRRAQADVDEASDRLRDAQSRGDTQRIAQAERRLADKQDRLREKIDDLHRAQAALKG
;
A
#
# COMPACT_ATOMS: atom_id res chain seq x y z
N MET A 1 5.81 68.66 -20.82
CA MET A 1 5.38 67.85 -19.65
C MET A 1 5.92 66.44 -19.85
N LYS A 2 6.62 65.92 -18.84
CA LYS A 2 7.30 64.62 -18.82
C LYS A 2 6.29 63.62 -18.21
N LYS A 3 6.09 62.39 -18.68
CA LYS A 3 6.94 61.21 -18.40
C LYS A 3 6.44 59.97 -19.18
N PRO A 4 7.35 59.02 -19.50
CA PRO A 4 7.10 57.86 -20.36
C PRO A 4 6.44 56.66 -19.65
N VAL A 5 5.84 55.82 -20.49
CA VAL A 5 5.22 54.51 -20.22
C VAL A 5 6.17 53.61 -19.43
N ILE A 6 5.75 53.19 -18.23
CA ILE A 6 6.44 52.17 -17.44
C ILE A 6 5.85 50.82 -17.81
N ALA A 7 6.55 50.11 -18.70
CA ALA A 7 6.40 48.68 -18.90
C ALA A 7 6.91 47.97 -17.63
N ALA A 8 5.97 47.50 -16.79
CA ALA A 8 6.30 46.61 -15.69
C ALA A 8 6.47 45.20 -16.25
N ALA A 9 7.73 44.86 -16.58
CA ALA A 9 8.13 43.48 -16.78
C ALA A 9 7.90 42.72 -15.47
N ILE A 10 6.83 41.93 -15.42
CA ILE A 10 6.65 40.93 -14.38
C ILE A 10 7.69 39.86 -14.69
N ALA A 11 8.83 39.95 -14.00
CA ALA A 11 9.76 38.86 -13.88
C ALA A 11 9.01 37.69 -13.23
N LEU A 12 8.57 36.74 -14.04
CA LEU A 12 8.23 35.41 -13.58
C LEU A 12 9.52 34.81 -13.03
N VAL A 13 9.68 34.94 -11.71
CA VAL A 13 10.67 34.17 -10.95
C VAL A 13 10.30 32.72 -11.18
N ALA A 14 11.04 32.07 -12.08
CA ALA A 14 11.08 30.63 -12.15
C ALA A 14 11.61 30.16 -10.79
N ILE A 15 10.72 29.66 -9.94
CA ILE A 15 11.10 28.90 -8.76
C ILE A 15 11.59 27.55 -9.29
N SER A 16 12.83 27.54 -9.78
CA SER A 16 13.59 26.31 -9.94
C SER A 16 14.21 25.95 -8.60
N THR A 17 14.19 24.65 -8.32
CA THR A 17 14.77 23.94 -7.17
C THR A 17 13.91 23.84 -5.92
N ASN A 18 13.15 22.74 -5.87
CA ASN A 18 13.15 21.84 -4.71
C ASN A 18 13.10 20.39 -5.22
N ALA A 19 14.09 20.00 -6.04
CA ALA A 19 14.28 18.60 -6.43
C ALA A 19 15.10 17.79 -5.39
N PHE A 20 15.40 18.37 -4.21
CA PHE A 20 16.26 17.77 -3.19
C PHE A 20 15.56 17.44 -1.87
N ALA A 21 14.24 17.64 -1.77
CA ALA A 21 13.44 17.13 -0.63
C ALA A 21 12.89 15.71 -0.88
N ARG A 22 13.21 15.07 -2.03
CA ARG A 22 12.58 13.81 -2.48
C ARG A 22 13.09 12.56 -1.74
N TYR A 23 14.26 12.65 -1.09
CA TYR A 23 14.90 11.50 -0.41
C TYR A 23 14.62 11.40 1.09
N GLN A 24 14.29 12.50 1.78
CA GLN A 24 14.16 12.46 3.25
C GLN A 24 12.91 11.75 3.75
N ASP A 25 11.97 11.41 2.86
CA ASP A 25 10.67 10.85 3.26
C ASP A 25 10.21 9.66 2.39
N CYS A 26 11.14 9.05 1.64
CA CYS A 26 10.92 7.85 0.84
C CYS A 26 10.18 6.77 1.64
N ASP A 27 10.58 6.64 2.89
CA ASP A 27 10.11 5.67 3.85
C ASP A 27 8.73 5.94 4.44
N ALA A 28 8.38 7.20 4.68
CA ALA A 28 7.02 7.54 5.08
C ALA A 28 6.07 7.44 3.88
N ARG A 29 6.54 7.83 2.69
CA ARG A 29 5.77 7.77 1.44
C ARG A 29 5.45 6.31 1.07
N ILE A 30 6.44 5.43 1.12
CA ILE A 30 6.27 3.98 0.91
C ILE A 30 5.29 3.41 1.94
N ASN A 31 5.47 3.70 3.23
CA ASN A 31 4.59 3.17 4.27
C ASN A 31 3.15 3.70 4.16
N ALA A 32 2.96 4.98 3.84
CA ALA A 32 1.63 5.56 3.66
C ALA A 32 0.87 4.91 2.51
N ILE A 33 1.54 4.61 1.39
CA ILE A 33 0.95 3.89 0.26
C ILE A 33 0.56 2.47 0.69
N LYS A 34 1.44 1.78 1.43
CA LYS A 34 1.16 0.44 1.97
C LYS A 34 -0.03 0.42 2.93
N THR A 35 -0.14 1.37 3.86
CA THR A 35 -1.31 1.49 4.73
C THR A 35 -2.60 1.73 3.94
N LYS A 36 -2.55 2.56 2.90
CA LYS A 36 -3.71 2.80 2.03
C LYS A 36 -4.10 1.54 1.25
N ILE A 37 -3.14 0.73 0.80
CA ILE A 37 -3.41 -0.57 0.17
C ILE A 37 -4.14 -1.48 1.17
N GLN A 38 -3.67 -1.52 2.42
CA GLN A 38 -4.27 -2.35 3.46
C GLN A 38 -5.70 -1.94 3.77
N ILE A 39 -5.95 -0.64 3.93
CA ILE A 39 -7.29 -0.11 4.12
C ILE A 39 -8.15 -0.45 2.88
N ALA A 40 -7.68 -0.13 1.67
CA ALA A 40 -8.41 -0.43 0.44
C ALA A 40 -8.79 -1.93 0.34
N LYS A 41 -7.89 -2.85 0.74
CA LYS A 41 -8.16 -4.29 0.77
C LYS A 41 -9.14 -4.70 1.87
N GLN A 42 -8.99 -4.16 3.08
CA GLN A 42 -9.88 -4.43 4.22
C GLN A 42 -11.34 -4.07 3.92
N TRP A 43 -11.58 -3.02 3.14
CA TRP A 43 -12.92 -2.57 2.74
C TRP A 43 -13.39 -3.15 1.39
N GLY A 44 -12.68 -4.13 0.82
CA GLY A 44 -13.04 -4.78 -0.45
C GLY A 44 -12.87 -3.91 -1.70
N ASN A 45 -12.05 -2.85 -1.63
CA ASN A 45 -11.85 -1.88 -2.69
C ASN A 45 -10.65 -2.26 -3.59
N VAL A 46 -10.84 -3.33 -4.37
CA VAL A 46 -9.79 -3.98 -5.17
C VAL A 46 -9.16 -3.06 -6.22
N GLY A 47 -9.95 -2.20 -6.86
CA GLY A 47 -9.45 -1.25 -7.87
C GLY A 47 -8.53 -0.18 -7.28
N GLN A 48 -8.84 0.29 -6.07
CA GLN A 48 -8.02 1.26 -5.35
C GLN A 48 -6.71 0.62 -4.89
N ALA A 49 -6.76 -0.63 -4.42
CA ALA A 49 -5.56 -1.37 -4.04
C ALA A 49 -4.59 -1.56 -5.22
N ALA A 50 -5.08 -1.88 -6.41
CA ALA A 50 -4.25 -2.05 -7.61
C ALA A 50 -3.55 -0.74 -8.04
N SER A 51 -4.24 0.40 -7.97
CA SER A 51 -3.65 1.70 -8.27
C SER A 51 -2.54 2.07 -7.28
N LEU A 52 -2.77 1.82 -5.98
CA LEU A 52 -1.79 2.08 -4.94
C LEU A 52 -0.58 1.15 -5.01
N GLU A 53 -0.73 -0.09 -5.49
CA GLU A 53 0.40 -1.00 -5.76
C GLU A 53 1.32 -0.48 -6.87
N SER A 54 0.76 0.14 -7.92
CA SER A 54 1.54 0.81 -8.96
C SER A 54 2.32 2.02 -8.41
N GLU A 55 1.66 2.82 -7.57
CA GLU A 55 2.26 3.98 -6.91
C GLU A 55 3.43 3.58 -5.99
N LEU A 56 3.31 2.44 -5.31
CA LEU A 56 4.37 1.89 -4.47
C LEU A 56 5.60 1.47 -5.30
N SER A 57 5.39 0.89 -6.48
CA SER A 57 6.47 0.49 -7.38
C SER A 57 7.28 1.71 -7.85
N ALA A 58 6.58 2.77 -8.27
CA ALA A 58 7.20 4.04 -8.64
C ALA A 58 7.96 4.68 -7.47
N ALA A 59 7.39 4.65 -6.26
CA ALA A 59 8.04 5.19 -5.06
C ALA A 59 9.31 4.42 -4.68
N LYS A 60 9.36 3.09 -4.87
CA LYS A 60 10.57 2.28 -4.60
C LYS A 60 11.69 2.57 -5.61
N ALA A 61 11.37 2.64 -6.90
CA ALA A 61 12.33 2.89 -7.98
C ALA A 61 13.04 4.25 -7.85
N GLU A 62 12.38 5.24 -7.24
CA GLU A 62 12.97 6.54 -6.94
C GLU A 62 13.95 6.54 -5.76
N CYS A 63 13.86 5.55 -4.86
CA CYS A 63 14.41 5.67 -3.50
C CYS A 63 15.67 4.85 -3.20
N ALA A 64 16.11 3.89 -4.03
CA ALA A 64 17.05 2.86 -3.57
C ALA A 64 18.28 2.63 -4.50
N GLY A 65 19.50 2.58 -3.92
CA GLY A 65 20.76 2.21 -4.60
C GLY A 65 20.93 0.68 -4.79
N PRO A 66 21.54 0.20 -5.88
CA PRO A 66 20.99 -0.90 -6.68
C PRO A 66 21.00 -2.32 -6.07
N ALA A 67 21.97 -2.69 -5.21
CA ALA A 67 22.16 -4.10 -4.82
C ALA A 67 21.49 -4.51 -3.49
N GLN A 68 21.58 -3.65 -2.46
CA GLN A 68 20.96 -3.90 -1.15
C GLN A 68 19.46 -3.58 -1.19
N ALA A 69 19.11 -2.54 -1.95
CA ALA A 69 17.74 -2.27 -2.38
C ALA A 69 17.07 -3.49 -3.00
N ALA A 70 17.70 -4.10 -4.02
CA ALA A 70 17.10 -5.23 -4.73
C ALA A 70 16.82 -6.45 -3.83
N ARG A 71 17.58 -6.65 -2.73
CA ARG A 71 17.30 -7.74 -1.77
C ARG A 71 16.12 -7.42 -0.88
N ALA A 72 16.10 -6.23 -0.30
CA ALA A 72 15.01 -5.83 0.59
C ALA A 72 13.71 -5.53 -0.18
N GLU A 73 13.80 -5.12 -1.45
CA GLU A 73 12.67 -5.06 -2.38
C GLU A 73 12.08 -6.43 -2.68
N ARG A 74 12.92 -7.46 -2.87
CA ARG A 74 12.47 -8.85 -3.03
C ARG A 74 11.75 -9.38 -1.80
N ASP A 75 12.28 -9.12 -0.61
CA ASP A 75 11.64 -9.52 0.65
C ASP A 75 10.28 -8.83 0.82
N VAL A 76 10.20 -7.52 0.58
CA VAL A 76 8.92 -6.81 0.58
C VAL A 76 7.98 -7.37 -0.49
N ALA A 77 8.45 -7.67 -1.70
CA ALA A 77 7.60 -8.23 -2.75
C ALA A 77 7.05 -9.61 -2.36
N GLN A 78 7.84 -10.43 -1.67
CA GLN A 78 7.41 -11.72 -1.14
C GLN A 78 6.36 -11.56 -0.04
N GLN A 79 6.60 -10.68 0.94
CA GLN A 79 5.61 -10.39 1.98
C GLN A 79 4.30 -9.81 1.40
N GLN A 80 4.39 -9.02 0.33
CA GLN A 80 3.21 -8.55 -0.39
C GLN A 80 2.44 -9.69 -1.07
N GLU A 81 3.14 -10.68 -1.62
CA GLU A 81 2.50 -11.88 -2.16
C GLU A 81 1.81 -12.69 -1.08
N ASP A 82 2.44 -12.86 0.08
CA ASP A 82 1.86 -13.58 1.20
C ASP A 82 0.60 -12.89 1.74
N VAL A 83 0.60 -11.55 1.81
CA VAL A 83 -0.61 -10.77 2.11
C VAL A 83 -1.71 -11.00 1.06
N ARG A 84 -1.37 -11.01 -0.24
CA ARG A 84 -2.36 -11.28 -1.29
C ARG A 84 -2.97 -12.67 -1.16
N ARG A 85 -2.15 -13.69 -0.86
CA ARG A 85 -2.61 -15.06 -0.63
C ARG A 85 -3.51 -15.14 0.61
N ALA A 86 -3.12 -14.51 1.72
CA ALA A 86 -3.93 -14.46 2.93
C ALA A 86 -5.27 -13.73 2.72
N GLN A 87 -5.31 -12.70 1.86
CA GLN A 87 -6.55 -12.04 1.50
C GLN A 87 -7.47 -12.97 0.70
N ALA A 88 -6.94 -13.68 -0.30
CA ALA A 88 -7.72 -14.66 -1.06
C ALA A 88 -8.31 -15.76 -0.15
N ASP A 89 -7.57 -16.19 0.86
CA ASP A 89 -8.06 -17.14 1.86
C ASP A 89 -9.22 -16.56 2.71
N VAL A 90 -9.19 -15.26 3.04
CA VAL A 90 -10.28 -14.56 3.76
C VAL A 90 -11.52 -14.46 2.87
N ASP A 91 -11.33 -14.17 1.59
CA ASP A 91 -12.42 -14.08 0.61
C ASP A 91 -13.09 -15.45 0.45
N GLU A 92 -12.30 -16.52 0.27
CA GLU A 92 -12.83 -17.89 0.19
C GLU A 92 -13.59 -18.29 1.47
N ALA A 93 -13.06 -17.95 2.65
CA ALA A 93 -13.73 -18.23 3.92
C ALA A 93 -15.04 -17.44 4.06
N SER A 94 -15.08 -16.20 3.56
CA SER A 94 -16.28 -15.36 3.54
C SER A 94 -17.36 -15.94 2.62
N ASP A 95 -16.98 -16.45 1.45
CA ASP A 95 -17.90 -17.11 0.52
C ASP A 95 -18.45 -18.42 1.11
N ARG A 96 -17.61 -19.21 1.79
CA ARG A 96 -18.05 -20.41 2.50
C ARG A 96 -19.06 -20.09 3.61
N LEU A 97 -18.86 -18.98 4.34
CA LEU A 97 -19.81 -18.51 5.33
C LEU A 97 -21.15 -18.13 4.69
N ARG A 98 -21.13 -17.40 3.57
CA ARG A 98 -22.34 -17.03 2.83
C ARG A 98 -23.10 -18.26 2.30
N ASP A 99 -22.40 -19.25 1.76
CA ASP A 99 -23.02 -20.51 1.32
C ASP A 99 -23.68 -21.23 2.51
N ALA A 100 -22.98 -21.37 3.64
CA ALA A 100 -23.54 -21.97 4.86
C ALA A 100 -24.78 -21.23 5.38
N GLN A 101 -24.75 -19.89 5.37
CA GLN A 101 -25.89 -19.05 5.73
C GLN A 101 -27.08 -19.25 4.79
N SER A 102 -26.86 -19.32 3.48
CA SER A 102 -27.91 -19.55 2.48
C SER A 102 -28.60 -20.91 2.63
N ARG A 103 -27.86 -21.92 3.13
CA ARG A 103 -28.38 -23.27 3.39
C ARG A 103 -29.04 -23.40 4.77
N GLY A 104 -28.89 -22.41 5.64
CA GLY A 104 -29.43 -22.43 7.00
C GLY A 104 -28.80 -23.47 7.93
N ASP A 105 -27.60 -23.97 7.60
CA ASP A 105 -26.91 -24.99 8.41
C ASP A 105 -26.15 -24.30 9.56
N THR A 106 -26.80 -24.21 10.73
CA THR A 106 -26.26 -23.53 11.92
C THR A 106 -24.91 -24.07 12.38
N GLN A 107 -24.64 -25.37 12.20
CA GLN A 107 -23.37 -25.96 12.59
C GLN A 107 -22.26 -25.55 11.62
N ARG A 108 -22.53 -25.55 10.31
CA ARG A 108 -21.58 -25.09 9.29
C ARG A 108 -21.34 -23.59 9.38
N ILE A 109 -22.36 -22.79 9.71
CA ILE A 109 -22.22 -21.34 9.93
C ILE A 109 -21.22 -21.10 11.07
N ALA A 110 -21.42 -21.69 12.24
CA ALA A 110 -20.52 -21.52 13.38
C ALA A 110 -19.07 -21.99 13.07
N GLN A 111 -18.91 -23.03 12.24
CA GLN A 111 -17.59 -23.48 11.81
C GLN A 111 -16.96 -22.51 10.80
N ALA A 112 -17.73 -21.98 9.86
CA ALA A 112 -17.28 -21.03 8.85
C ALA A 112 -16.90 -19.68 9.48
N GLU A 113 -17.64 -19.20 10.48
CA GLU A 113 -17.31 -17.99 11.24
C GLU A 113 -15.95 -18.12 11.95
N ARG A 114 -15.71 -19.25 12.64
CA ARG A 114 -14.40 -19.52 13.27
C ARG A 114 -13.28 -19.54 12.24
N ARG A 115 -13.47 -20.21 11.11
CA ARG A 115 -12.46 -20.26 10.04
C ARG A 115 -12.19 -18.87 9.46
N LEU A 116 -13.23 -18.06 9.27
CA LEU A 116 -13.08 -16.69 8.80
C LEU A 116 -12.27 -15.84 9.79
N ALA A 117 -12.55 -15.94 11.08
CA ALA A 117 -11.76 -15.27 12.11
C ALA A 117 -10.28 -15.69 12.06
N ASP A 118 -9.99 -16.99 12.00
CA ASP A 118 -8.61 -17.48 11.91
C ASP A 118 -7.88 -17.00 10.63
N LYS A 119 -8.61 -16.85 9.52
CA LYS A 119 -8.04 -16.31 8.26
C LYS A 119 -7.79 -14.81 8.36
N GLN A 120 -8.68 -14.07 9.00
CA GLN A 120 -8.49 -12.63 9.27
C GLN A 120 -7.30 -12.38 10.20
N ASP A 121 -7.09 -13.23 11.22
CA ASP A 121 -5.92 -13.13 12.09
C ASP A 121 -4.61 -13.40 11.35
N ARG A 122 -4.59 -14.43 10.49
CA ARG A 122 -3.43 -14.68 9.61
C ARG A 122 -3.16 -13.54 8.64
N LEU A 123 -4.22 -12.92 8.09
CA LEU A 123 -4.04 -11.74 7.26
C LEU A 123 -3.38 -10.60 8.04
N ARG A 124 -3.84 -10.31 9.26
CA ARG A 124 -3.21 -9.30 10.15
C ARG A 124 -1.73 -9.61 10.41
N GLU A 125 -1.41 -10.86 10.71
CA GLU A 125 -0.03 -11.30 10.91
C GLU A 125 0.84 -11.04 9.68
N LYS A 126 0.36 -11.36 8.47
CA LYS A 126 1.11 -11.11 7.23
C LYS A 126 1.24 -9.63 6.89
N ILE A 127 0.28 -8.81 7.29
CA ILE A 127 0.38 -7.36 7.19
C ILE A 127 1.48 -6.83 8.11
N ASP A 128 1.57 -7.36 9.33
CA ASP A 128 2.62 -6.99 10.28
C ASP A 128 4.00 -7.46 9.83
N ASP A 129 4.12 -8.67 9.29
CA ASP A 129 5.35 -9.18 8.65
C ASP A 129 5.78 -8.25 7.51
N LEU A 130 4.83 -7.91 6.64
CA LEU A 130 5.05 -6.98 5.56
C LEU A 130 5.54 -5.64 6.10
N HIS A 131 4.91 -5.04 7.12
CA HIS A 131 5.32 -3.77 7.74
C HIS A 131 6.74 -3.85 8.31
N ARG A 132 7.11 -4.95 8.99
CA ARG A 132 8.47 -5.18 9.50
C ARG A 132 9.50 -5.20 8.38
N ALA A 133 9.22 -5.89 7.27
CA ALA A 133 10.11 -5.90 6.10
C ALA A 133 10.30 -4.49 5.48
N GLN A 134 9.29 -3.62 5.56
CA GLN A 134 9.40 -2.23 5.10
C GLN A 134 10.20 -1.36 6.07
N ALA A 135 10.11 -1.64 7.38
CA ALA A 135 10.92 -0.95 8.37
C ALA A 135 12.41 -1.31 8.23
N ALA A 136 12.72 -2.54 7.80
CA ALA A 136 14.08 -2.98 7.52
C ALA A 136 14.71 -2.34 6.26
N LEU A 137 13.92 -1.67 5.41
CA LEU A 137 14.41 -0.88 4.28
C LEU A 137 14.98 0.49 4.71
N LYS A 138 14.69 0.93 5.94
CA LYS A 138 14.98 2.29 6.43
C LYS A 138 16.33 2.45 7.13
N GLY A 139 17.04 1.34 7.38
CA GLY A 139 18.29 1.28 8.14
C GLY A 139 19.41 0.65 7.32
#